data_AF-A0A7Y0S4X7-F1
#
_entry.id   AF-A0A7Y0S4X7-F1
#
_cell.length_a   1.000
_cell.length_b   1.000
_cell.length_c   1.000
_cell.angle_alpha   90.00
_cell.angle_beta   90.00
_cell.angle_gamma   90.00
#
_symmetry.space_group_name_H-M   'P 1'
#
loop_
_entity.id
_entity.type
_entity.pdbx_description
1 polymer ?
#
loop_
_entity_poly.entity_id
_entity_poly.type
_entity_poly.pdbx_seq_one_letter_code
_entity_poly.pdbx_strand_id
1 'polypeptide(L)'
;GIFISISVGMLMLQFALKMGWIRSFTTFDSMDEHERKGLVKPDDQEPVMKDTMSSLSVDSFAIHAALVVVVTAFSYVAANY
;
A
#
# COMPACT_ATOMS: atom_id res chain seq x y z
N GLY A 1 -19.48 -1.75 -14.68
CA GLY A 1 -18.19 -1.07 -14.49
C GLY A 1 -17.47 -1.59 -13.26
N ILE A 2 -17.86 -1.09 -12.08
CA ILE A 2 -17.15 -1.30 -10.79
C ILE A 2 -17.12 -2.76 -10.33
N PHE A 3 -18.25 -3.49 -10.44
CA PHE A 3 -18.28 -4.91 -10.03
C PHE A 3 -17.33 -5.78 -10.86
N ILE A 4 -17.21 -5.49 -12.17
CA ILE A 4 -16.32 -6.22 -13.07
C ILE A 4 -14.87 -5.91 -12.71
N SER A 5 -14.52 -4.64 -12.47
CA SER A 5 -13.15 -4.26 -12.10
C SER A 5 -12.71 -4.87 -10.78
N ILE A 6 -13.58 -4.88 -9.76
CA ILE A 6 -13.28 -5.51 -8.45
C ILE A 6 -13.09 -7.02 -8.63
N SER A 7 -13.98 -7.67 -9.40
CA SER A 7 -13.91 -9.11 -9.65
C SER A 7 -12.63 -9.51 -10.38
N VAL A 8 -12.24 -8.76 -11.42
CA VAL A 8 -10.99 -9.00 -12.17
C VAL A 8 -9.77 -8.79 -11.28
N GLY A 9 -9.76 -7.74 -10.45
CA GLY A 9 -8.66 -7.50 -9.50
C GLY A 9 -8.48 -8.66 -8.51
N MET A 10 -9.57 -9.18 -7.94
CA MET A 10 -9.52 -10.33 -7.04
C MET A 10 -9.02 -11.61 -7.75
N LEU A 11 -9.47 -11.86 -8.98
CA LEU A 11 -9.00 -13.02 -9.76
C LEU A 11 -7.51 -12.93 -10.06
N MET A 12 -7.00 -11.74 -10.40
CA MET A 12 -5.57 -11.53 -10.68
C MET A 12 -4.71 -11.77 -9.43
N LEU A 13 -5.15 -11.30 -8.26
CA LEU A 13 -4.49 -11.57 -6.98
C LEU A 13 -4.45 -13.07 -6.68
N GLN A 14 -5.59 -13.76 -6.81
CA GLN A 14 -5.67 -15.21 -6.59
C GLN A 14 -4.75 -15.99 -7.53
N PHE A 15 -4.64 -15.56 -8.80
CA PHE A 15 -3.72 -16.17 -9.76
C PHE A 15 -2.25 -15.96 -9.37
N ALA A 16 -1.87 -14.74 -9.00
CA ALA A 16 -0.51 -14.42 -8.58
C ALA A 16 -0.07 -15.18 -7.31
N LEU A 17 -1.01 -15.37 -6.37
CA LEU A 17 -0.81 -16.20 -5.18
C LEU A 17 -0.60 -17.67 -5.55
N LYS A 18 -1.44 -18.21 -6.43
CA LYS A 18 -1.35 -19.63 -6.85
C LYS A 18 -0.08 -19.93 -7.65
N MET A 19 0.44 -18.95 -8.40
CA MET A 19 1.71 -19.04 -9.13
C MET A 19 2.94 -18.82 -8.22
N GLY A 20 2.75 -18.51 -6.93
CA GLY A 20 3.83 -18.31 -5.98
C GLY A 20 4.66 -17.03 -6.23
N TRP A 21 4.13 -16.09 -7.02
CA TRP A 21 4.74 -14.78 -7.25
C TRP A 21 4.61 -13.88 -6.02
N ILE A 22 3.53 -14.06 -5.25
CA ILE A 22 3.31 -13.40 -3.96
C ILE A 22 3.41 -14.48 -2.89
N ARG A 23 4.48 -14.43 -2.09
CA ARG A 23 4.75 -15.40 -1.01
C ARG A 23 4.39 -14.89 0.39
N SER A 24 4.25 -13.57 0.56
CA SER A 24 3.92 -12.92 1.85
C SER A 24 2.42 -12.74 2.10
N PHE A 25 1.55 -13.49 1.42
CA PHE A 25 0.13 -13.50 1.75
C PHE A 25 -0.12 -14.60 2.77
N THR A 26 0.24 -14.30 4.02
CA THR A 26 0.01 -15.19 5.14
C THR A 26 -1.46 -15.07 5.57
N THR A 27 -2.13 -16.21 5.76
CA THR A 27 -3.47 -16.23 6.36
C THR A 27 -3.33 -16.06 7.86
N PHE A 28 -4.37 -15.55 8.52
CA PHE A 28 -4.32 -15.31 9.96
C PHE A 28 -4.02 -16.57 10.78
N ASP A 29 -4.39 -17.75 10.26
CA ASP A 29 -4.11 -19.04 10.87
C ASP A 29 -2.65 -19.49 10.70
N SER A 30 -1.93 -18.98 9.68
CA SER A 30 -0.51 -19.25 9.45
C SER A 30 0.43 -18.21 10.05
N MET A 31 -0.10 -17.14 10.65
CA MET A 31 0.67 -16.10 11.33
C MET A 31 1.08 -16.55 12.74
N ASP A 32 2.30 -16.22 13.15
CA ASP A 32 2.74 -16.41 14.53
C ASP A 32 1.99 -15.46 15.51
N GLU A 33 1.96 -15.79 16.80
CA GLU A 33 1.32 -14.97 17.84
C GLU A 33 1.75 -13.50 17.82
N HIS A 34 3.02 -13.21 17.50
CA HIS A 34 3.54 -11.85 17.37
C HIS A 34 2.97 -11.17 16.14
N GLU A 35 3.04 -11.82 14.97
CA GLU A 35 2.47 -11.32 13.71
C GLU A 35 0.97 -11.05 13.81
N ARG A 36 0.20 -11.93 14.48
CA ARG A 36 -1.24 -11.75 14.72
C ARG A 36 -1.56 -10.53 15.59
N LYS A 37 -0.65 -10.15 16.47
CA LYS A 37 -0.75 -8.94 17.30
C LYS A 37 -0.16 -7.71 16.60
N GLY A 38 0.37 -7.85 15.38
CA GLY A 38 1.07 -6.80 14.65
C GLY A 38 2.41 -6.43 15.29
N LEU A 39 3.02 -7.35 16.05
CA LEU A 39 4.29 -7.16 16.75
C LEU A 39 5.40 -7.91 16.03
N VAL A 40 6.62 -7.34 16.07
CA VAL A 40 7.85 -8.03 15.66
C VAL A 40 8.35 -8.85 16.86
N LYS A 41 8.90 -10.04 16.60
CA LYS A 41 9.47 -10.90 17.65
C LYS A 41 10.58 -10.15 18.41
N PRO A 42 10.70 -10.31 19.75
CA PRO A 42 11.69 -9.59 20.54
C PRO A 42 13.13 -9.71 20.03
N ASP A 43 13.52 -10.87 19.51
CA ASP A 43 14.87 -11.11 18.98
C ASP A 43 15.12 -10.43 17.63
N ASP A 44 14.06 -10.13 16.89
CA ASP A 44 14.08 -9.47 15.57
C ASP A 44 13.77 -7.95 15.68
N GLN A 45 13.54 -7.44 16.90
CA GLN A 45 13.27 -6.03 17.14
C GLN A 45 14.55 -5.22 16.99
N GLU A 46 14.69 -4.53 15.87
CA GLU A 46 15.75 -3.53 15.72
C GLU A 46 15.43 -2.28 16.56
N PRO A 47 16.44 -1.65 17.20
CA PRO A 47 16.25 -0.39 17.92
C PRO A 47 15.86 0.71 16.93
N VAL A 48 14.56 0.98 16.82
CA VAL A 48 14.02 2.06 16.00
C VAL A 48 14.20 3.39 16.72
N MET A 49 15.27 4.13 16.41
CA MET A 49 15.43 5.55 16.77
C MET A 49 16.23 6.24 15.66
N LYS A 50 15.79 7.34 15.02
CA LYS A 50 15.35 8.59 15.64
C LYS A 50 14.29 9.41 14.88
N ASP A 51 13.98 9.09 13.62
CA ASP A 51 13.12 9.95 12.80
C ASP A 51 11.87 9.18 12.37
N THR A 52 10.83 9.25 13.21
CA THR A 52 9.50 8.65 12.94
C THR A 52 8.82 9.23 11.69
N MET A 53 9.37 10.32 11.14
CA MET A 53 9.21 10.76 9.75
C MET A 53 10.54 11.35 9.30
N SER A 54 11.16 10.79 8.26
CA SER A 54 12.24 11.50 7.58
C SER A 54 11.66 12.77 6.96
N SER A 55 12.34 13.92 7.04
CA SER A 55 11.87 15.14 6.35
C SER A 55 11.61 14.88 4.86
N LEU A 56 12.35 13.95 4.26
CA LEU A 56 12.18 13.51 2.88
C LEU A 56 10.82 12.83 2.61
N SER A 57 10.23 12.15 3.60
CA SER A 57 8.90 11.53 3.42
C SER A 57 7.78 12.56 3.40
N VAL A 58 7.92 13.65 4.15
CA VAL A 58 6.97 14.78 4.14
C VAL A 58 7.02 15.48 2.78
N ASP A 59 8.21 15.75 2.27
CA ASP A 59 8.38 16.39 0.95
C ASP A 59 7.85 15.51 -0.18
N SER A 60 8.11 14.20 -0.14
CA SER A 60 7.57 13.25 -1.12
C SER A 60 6.04 13.21 -1.12
N PHE A 61 5.42 13.20 0.07
CA PHE A 61 3.96 13.26 0.20
C PHE A 61 3.39 14.58 -0.33
N ALA A 62 4.02 15.72 0.00
CA ALA A 62 3.59 17.03 -0.45
C ALA A 62 3.63 17.15 -1.99
N ILE A 63 4.71 16.67 -2.62
CA ILE A 63 4.84 16.62 -4.08
C ILE A 63 3.75 15.74 -4.69
N HIS A 64 3.50 14.57 -4.10
CA HIS A 64 2.45 13.67 -4.59
C HIS A 64 1.06 14.31 -4.51
N ALA A 65 0.72 14.93 -3.37
CA ALA A 65 -0.54 15.63 -3.19
C ALA A 65 -0.68 16.81 -4.18
N ALA A 66 0.39 17.59 -4.38
CA ALA A 66 0.41 18.69 -5.33
C ALA A 66 0.18 18.20 -6.77
N LEU A 67 0.81 17.10 -7.18
CA LEU A 67 0.61 16.50 -8.50
C LEU A 67 -0.86 16.12 -8.72
N VAL A 68 -1.49 15.45 -7.75
CA VAL A 68 -2.90 15.05 -7.83
C VAL A 68 -3.82 16.27 -7.98
N VAL A 69 -3.57 17.33 -7.20
CA VAL A 69 -4.33 18.58 -7.30
C VAL A 69 -4.16 19.24 -8.66
N VAL A 70 -2.93 19.34 -9.17
CA VAL A 70 -2.64 19.96 -10.48
C VAL A 70 -3.34 19.22 -11.61
N VAL A 71 -3.22 17.90 -11.66
CA VAL A 71 -3.87 17.08 -12.69
C VAL A 71 -5.39 17.24 -12.62
N THR A 72 -5.96 17.19 -11.42
CA THR A 72 -7.42 17.33 -11.23
C THR A 72 -7.92 18.71 -11.65
N ALA A 73 -7.24 19.78 -11.23
CA ALA A 73 -7.60 21.15 -11.57
C ALA A 73 -7.47 21.40 -13.08
N PHE A 74 -6.39 20.91 -13.69
CA PHE A 74 -6.19 21.02 -15.14
C PHE A 74 -7.29 20.27 -15.90
N SER A 75 -7.60 19.03 -15.52
CA SER A 75 -8.67 18.26 -16.15
C SER A 75 -10.03 18.95 -16.01
N TYR A 76 -10.32 19.58 -14.86
CA TYR A 76 -11.56 20.33 -14.67
C TYR A 76 -11.65 21.55 -15.59
N VAL A 77 -10.56 22.31 -15.74
CA VAL A 77 -10.53 23.46 -16.66
C VAL A 77 -10.62 23.00 -18.11
N ALA A 78 -9.85 21.98 -18.48
CA ALA A 78 -9.83 21.42 -19.83
C ALA A 78 -11.17 20.79 -20.23
N ALA A 79 -11.94 20.24 -19.29
CA ALA A 79 -13.27 19.70 -19.57
C ALA A 79 -14.32 20.78 -19.89
N ASN A 80 -14.06 22.04 -19.51
CA ASN A 80 -14.94 23.18 -19.77
C ASN A 80 -14.56 23.97 -21.04
N TYR A 81 -13.49 23.58 -21.73
CA TYR A 81 -13.07 24.10 -23.04
C TYR A 81 -13.32 23.05 -24.12
#